data_AF-A0A5C7AQ26-F1
#
_entry.id   AF-A0A5C7AQ26-F1
#
_cell.length_a   1.000
_cell.length_b   1.000
_cell.length_c   1.000
_cell.angle_alpha   90.00
_cell.angle_beta   90.00
_cell.angle_gamma   90.00
#
_symmetry.space_group_name_H-M   'P 1'
#
loop_
_entity.id
_entity.type
_entity.pdbx_description
1 polymer ?
#
loop_
_entity_poly.entity_id
_entity_poly.type
_entity_poly.pdbx_seq_one_letter_code
_entity_poly.pdbx_strand_id
1 'polypeptide(L)'
;MKKLILSIAIAVLGLAEMNAQVEYKVVTSVESIVPNGLGRSRIISANDTKDYKEYTSTQTEEDNTRNKSKRSDIRVKGFDETKLLNFYNLGGIRFQNIAANDAIIESKINTMIEEGWELAFVTSAVESEGGKGDGQGIFITRYLFKRPKQ
;
A
#
# COMPACT_ATOMS: atom_id res chain seq x y z
N MET A 1 46.73 5.22 24.79
CA MET A 1 46.18 4.31 23.76
C MET A 1 44.80 3.75 24.12
N LYS A 2 44.61 3.07 25.26
CA LYS A 2 43.31 2.50 25.66
C LYS A 2 42.15 3.52 25.72
N LYS A 3 42.39 4.72 26.25
CA LYS A 3 41.39 5.81 26.31
C LYS A 3 41.00 6.33 24.92
N LEU A 4 41.96 6.44 24.00
CA LEU A 4 41.71 6.88 22.62
C LEU A 4 40.89 5.83 21.84
N ILE A 5 41.22 4.54 22.00
CA ILE A 5 40.47 3.43 21.40
C ILE A 5 39.02 3.41 21.93
N LEU A 6 38.83 3.62 23.24
CA LEU A 6 37.50 3.70 23.84
C LEU A 6 36.71 4.91 23.33
N SER A 7 37.34 6.08 23.20
CA SER A 7 36.70 7.27 22.65
C SER A 7 36.29 7.09 21.18
N ILE A 8 37.12 6.41 20.37
CA ILE A 8 36.79 6.08 18.98
C ILE A 8 35.65 5.06 18.92
N ALA A 9 35.65 4.04 19.79
CA ALA A 9 34.58 3.05 19.85
C ALA A 9 33.23 3.69 20.22
N ILE A 10 33.22 4.62 21.19
CA ILE A 10 32.02 5.36 21.57
C ILE A 10 31.54 6.30 20.45
N ALA A 11 32.46 6.97 19.75
CA ALA A 11 32.12 7.81 18.60
C ALA A 11 31.52 6.99 17.44
N VAL A 12 32.06 5.79 17.17
CA VAL A 12 31.53 4.88 16.13
C VAL A 12 30.17 4.31 16.53
N LEU A 13 29.94 3.99 17.81
CA LEU A 13 28.64 3.54 18.32
C LEU A 13 27.59 4.66 18.28
N GLY A 14 27.97 5.91 18.58
CA GLY A 14 27.07 7.07 18.52
C GLY A 14 26.62 7.43 17.10
N LEU A 15 27.41 7.08 16.07
CA LEU A 15 27.02 7.24 14.66
C LEU A 15 25.98 6.21 14.21
N ALA A 16 25.84 5.07 14.91
CA ALA A 16 24.89 4.02 14.54
C ALA A 16 23.43 4.36 14.91
N GLU A 17 23.22 5.26 15.87
CA GLU A 17 21.88 5.67 16.35
C GLU A 17 21.35 6.93 15.65
N MET A 18 22.18 7.62 14.87
CA MET A 18 21.77 8.78 14.09
C MET A 18 21.10 8.31 12.78
N ASN A 19 19.77 8.16 12.83
CA ASN A 19 18.81 8.07 11.71
C ASN A 19 18.24 6.68 11.34
N ALA A 20 17.62 5.98 12.29
CA ALA A 20 16.61 4.98 11.94
C ALA A 20 15.23 5.64 11.71
N GLN A 21 15.14 6.71 10.91
CA GLN A 21 13.84 7.14 10.41
C GLN A 21 13.37 6.09 9.41
N VAL A 22 12.13 5.63 9.52
CA VAL A 22 11.55 4.62 8.61
C VAL A 22 10.51 5.31 7.76
N GLU A 23 10.54 5.05 6.45
CA GLU A 23 9.46 5.41 5.56
C GLU A 23 8.63 4.19 5.18
N TYR A 24 7.35 4.42 4.87
CA TYR A 24 6.39 3.39 4.52
C TYR A 24 5.85 3.61 3.11
N LYS A 25 5.57 2.51 2.41
CA LYS A 25 4.87 2.51 1.12
C LYS A 25 3.77 1.47 1.14
N VAL A 26 2.61 1.84 0.59
CA VAL A 26 1.46 0.95 0.45
C VAL A 26 1.36 0.51 -1.00
N VAL A 27 1.33 -0.80 -1.22
CA VAL A 27 0.94 -1.43 -2.48
C VAL A 27 -0.40 -2.11 -2.26
N THR A 28 -1.35 -1.93 -3.17
CA THR A 28 -2.71 -2.49 -3.01
C THR A 28 -3.04 -3.38 -4.20
N SER A 29 -3.47 -4.62 -3.97
CA SER A 29 -4.19 -5.39 -4.97
C SER A 29 -5.69 -5.26 -4.74
N VAL A 30 -6.44 -5.10 -5.84
CA VAL A 30 -7.90 -5.17 -5.88
C VAL A 30 -8.24 -6.25 -6.89
N GLU A 31 -8.94 -7.27 -6.47
CA GLU A 31 -9.32 -8.42 -7.29
C GLU A 31 -10.83 -8.54 -7.31
N SER A 32 -11.40 -8.49 -8.50
CA SER A 32 -12.84 -8.48 -8.67
C SER A 32 -13.39 -9.90 -8.58
N ILE A 33 -14.43 -10.02 -7.76
CA ILE A 33 -15.27 -11.21 -7.64
C ILE A 33 -16.63 -11.01 -8.31
N VAL A 34 -16.78 -9.96 -9.11
CA VAL A 34 -18.00 -9.66 -9.87
C VAL A 34 -18.36 -10.85 -10.77
N PRO A 35 -19.62 -11.32 -10.73
CA PRO A 35 -20.10 -12.39 -11.59
C PRO A 35 -19.84 -12.10 -13.08
N ASN A 36 -19.68 -13.16 -13.88
CA ASN A 36 -19.42 -13.07 -15.32
C ASN A 36 -18.06 -12.46 -15.70
N GLY A 37 -17.24 -12.03 -14.74
CA GLY A 37 -15.88 -11.56 -14.98
C GLY A 37 -15.80 -10.18 -15.61
N LEU A 38 -16.83 -9.33 -15.43
CA LEU A 38 -16.87 -7.95 -15.94
C LEU A 38 -16.06 -6.95 -15.10
N GLY A 39 -15.47 -7.41 -13.99
CA GLY A 39 -14.69 -6.60 -13.09
C GLY A 39 -13.35 -6.11 -13.64
N ARG A 40 -12.66 -5.29 -12.82
CA ARG A 40 -11.31 -4.78 -13.13
C ARG A 40 -10.37 -5.04 -11.96
N SER A 41 -9.60 -6.12 -12.06
CA SER A 41 -8.60 -6.47 -11.06
C SER A 41 -7.26 -5.78 -11.33
N ARG A 42 -6.62 -5.15 -10.33
CA ARG A 42 -5.38 -4.37 -10.48
C ARG A 42 -4.49 -4.43 -9.23
N ILE A 43 -3.18 -4.30 -9.43
CA ILE A 43 -2.26 -3.78 -8.39
C ILE A 43 -2.06 -2.29 -8.62
N ILE A 44 -2.13 -1.50 -7.55
CA ILE A 44 -1.96 -0.05 -7.54
C ILE A 44 -0.84 0.33 -6.56
N SER A 45 0.08 1.20 -7.01
CA SER A 45 1.05 1.87 -6.14
C SER A 45 1.26 3.32 -6.56
N ALA A 46 1.17 4.25 -5.60
CA ALA A 46 1.39 5.67 -5.86
C ALA A 46 2.89 5.98 -6.04
N ASN A 47 3.16 6.90 -6.98
CA ASN A 47 4.49 7.46 -7.23
C ASN A 47 4.64 8.87 -6.67
N ASP A 48 3.53 9.61 -6.56
CA ASP A 48 3.50 10.93 -5.94
C ASP A 48 3.26 10.84 -4.43
N THR A 49 3.88 11.75 -3.67
CA THR A 49 3.62 11.95 -2.23
C THR A 49 2.53 13.00 -1.99
N LYS A 50 1.72 12.80 -0.96
CA LYS A 50 0.71 13.76 -0.47
C LYS A 50 0.86 13.94 1.03
N ASP A 51 0.81 15.18 1.51
CA ASP A 51 0.78 15.47 2.94
C ASP A 51 -0.67 15.48 3.43
N TYR A 52 -0.99 14.59 4.37
CA TYR A 52 -2.33 14.52 4.97
C TYR A 52 -2.72 15.83 5.68
N LYS A 53 -1.74 16.63 6.13
CA LYS A 53 -1.99 17.90 6.84
C LYS A 53 -2.69 18.92 5.96
N GLU A 54 -2.43 18.94 4.66
CA GLU A 54 -3.12 19.82 3.70
C GLU A 54 -4.62 19.52 3.60
N TYR A 55 -5.03 18.32 4.02
CA TYR A 55 -6.41 17.84 3.94
C TYR A 55 -7.04 17.58 5.31
N THR A 56 -6.37 18.02 6.39
CA THR A 56 -6.82 17.83 7.78
C THR A 56 -7.19 19.16 8.40
N SER A 57 -8.32 19.22 9.10
CA SER A 57 -8.69 20.35 9.96
C SER A 57 -8.82 19.85 11.40
N THR A 58 -8.16 20.52 12.33
CA THR A 58 -8.40 20.30 13.77
C THR A 58 -9.75 20.90 14.14
N GLN A 59 -10.48 20.28 15.06
CA GLN A 59 -11.73 20.81 15.58
C GLN A 59 -11.51 21.22 17.04
N THR A 60 -11.84 22.46 17.38
CA THR A 60 -11.76 23.02 18.74
C THR A 60 -13.10 23.64 19.13
N GLU A 61 -13.21 24.11 20.38
CA GLU A 61 -14.38 24.89 20.81
C GLU A 61 -14.50 26.22 20.05
N GLU A 62 -13.36 26.82 19.68
CA GLU A 62 -13.28 28.11 18.99
C GLU A 62 -13.41 27.98 17.46
N ASP A 63 -12.97 26.87 16.86
CA ASP A 63 -13.12 26.58 15.43
C ASP A 63 -13.56 25.13 15.19
N ASN A 64 -14.82 24.98 14.83
CA ASN A 64 -15.49 23.74 14.46
C ASN A 64 -15.95 23.74 13.00
N THR A 65 -15.31 24.56 12.16
CA THR A 65 -15.68 24.64 10.76
C THR A 65 -15.22 23.41 10.01
N ARG A 66 -16.05 22.96 9.06
CA ARG A 66 -15.76 21.79 8.22
C ARG A 66 -14.55 22.06 7.31
N ASN A 67 -13.70 21.05 7.14
CA ASN A 67 -12.62 21.06 6.15
C ASN A 67 -13.13 21.42 4.73
N LYS A 68 -12.51 22.44 4.11
CA LYS A 68 -12.87 22.95 2.77
C LYS A 68 -11.92 22.51 1.65
N SER A 69 -10.94 21.66 1.93
CA SER A 69 -10.02 21.16 0.91
C SER A 69 -10.79 20.42 -0.19
N LYS A 70 -10.32 20.55 -1.44
CA LYS A 70 -11.01 19.97 -2.60
C LYS A 70 -10.58 18.53 -2.80
N ARG A 71 -11.56 17.63 -2.97
CA ARG A 71 -11.31 16.22 -3.29
C ARG A 71 -10.53 16.02 -4.59
N SER A 72 -10.65 16.94 -5.54
CA SER A 72 -9.86 16.91 -6.78
C SER A 72 -8.36 16.96 -6.52
N ASP A 73 -7.95 17.67 -5.47
CA ASP A 73 -6.55 17.98 -5.18
C ASP A 73 -5.89 16.81 -4.42
N ILE A 74 -6.71 15.96 -3.78
CA ILE A 74 -6.29 14.71 -3.14
C ILE A 74 -5.90 13.64 -4.19
N ARG A 75 -6.54 13.66 -5.37
CA ARG A 75 -6.30 12.64 -6.41
C ARG A 75 -4.83 12.66 -6.86
N VAL A 76 -4.18 11.51 -6.75
CA VAL A 76 -2.84 11.27 -7.28
C VAL A 76 -2.94 10.94 -8.76
N LYS A 77 -2.15 11.63 -9.60
CA LYS A 77 -2.12 11.37 -11.05
C LYS A 77 -0.96 10.45 -11.43
N GLY A 78 0.16 10.50 -10.69
CA GLY A 78 1.28 9.58 -10.84
C GLY A 78 1.10 8.32 -9.98
N PHE A 79 0.64 7.24 -10.59
CA PHE A 79 0.59 5.91 -9.97
C PHE A 79 0.78 4.82 -11.01
N ASP A 80 1.32 3.69 -10.58
CA ASP A 80 1.42 2.49 -11.40
C ASP A 80 0.15 1.65 -11.28
N GLU A 81 -0.35 1.16 -12.41
CA GLU A 81 -1.47 0.23 -12.50
C GLU A 81 -1.01 -1.05 -13.21
N THR A 82 -0.90 -2.15 -12.48
CA THR A 82 -0.60 -3.48 -13.04
C THR A 82 -1.88 -4.27 -13.21
N LYS A 83 -2.10 -4.88 -14.38
CA LYS A 83 -3.30 -5.67 -14.66
C LYS A 83 -3.26 -7.02 -13.93
N LEU A 84 -4.37 -7.38 -13.31
CA LEU A 84 -4.67 -8.72 -12.80
C LEU A 84 -5.90 -9.29 -13.51
N LEU A 85 -6.09 -10.60 -13.38
CA LEU A 85 -7.24 -11.34 -13.90
C LEU A 85 -8.36 -11.39 -12.85
N ASN A 86 -9.62 -11.40 -13.29
CA ASN A 86 -10.76 -11.53 -12.38
C ASN A 86 -10.89 -12.97 -11.86
N PHE A 87 -11.37 -13.15 -10.64
CA PHE A 87 -11.55 -14.48 -10.06
C PHE A 87 -12.70 -15.26 -10.69
N TYR A 88 -13.72 -14.59 -11.21
CA TYR A 88 -14.90 -15.22 -11.78
C TYR A 88 -15.03 -14.99 -13.27
N ASN A 89 -15.71 -15.93 -13.94
CA ASN A 89 -16.34 -15.73 -15.24
C ASN A 89 -17.75 -16.35 -15.22
N LEU A 90 -18.39 -16.48 -16.39
CA LEU A 90 -19.72 -17.11 -16.54
C LEU A 90 -19.79 -18.56 -16.01
N GLY A 91 -18.66 -19.27 -15.95
CA GLY A 91 -18.58 -20.66 -15.49
C GLY A 91 -18.15 -20.83 -14.03
N GLY A 92 -17.98 -19.74 -13.28
CA GLY A 92 -17.54 -19.77 -11.88
C GLY A 92 -16.09 -19.33 -11.67
N ILE A 93 -15.46 -19.85 -10.62
CA ILE A 93 -14.11 -19.45 -10.18
C ILE A 93 -13.05 -19.95 -11.17
N ARG A 94 -12.09 -19.08 -11.48
CA ARG A 94 -10.95 -19.32 -12.36
C ARG A 94 -9.67 -19.46 -11.56
N PHE A 95 -9.39 -20.66 -11.04
CA PHE A 95 -8.18 -20.92 -10.25
C PHE A 95 -6.86 -20.61 -10.99
N GLN A 96 -6.83 -20.80 -12.31
CA GLN A 96 -5.67 -20.39 -13.12
C GLN A 96 -5.45 -18.87 -13.10
N ASN A 97 -6.52 -18.08 -13.00
CA ASN A 97 -6.42 -16.62 -12.88
C ASN A 97 -5.82 -16.25 -11.52
N ILE A 98 -6.23 -16.95 -10.46
CA ILE A 98 -5.66 -16.77 -9.10
C ILE A 98 -4.16 -17.07 -9.13
N ALA A 99 -3.76 -18.23 -9.64
CA ALA A 99 -2.34 -18.60 -9.73
C ALA A 99 -1.51 -17.61 -10.58
N ALA A 100 -2.08 -17.10 -11.67
CA ALA A 100 -1.42 -16.07 -12.47
C ALA A 100 -1.29 -14.73 -11.73
N ASN A 101 -2.32 -14.33 -10.97
CA ASN A 101 -2.27 -13.13 -10.14
C ASN A 101 -1.22 -13.27 -9.02
N ASP A 102 -1.16 -14.43 -8.37
CA ASP A 102 -0.17 -14.73 -7.32
C ASP A 102 1.25 -14.57 -7.86
N ALA A 103 1.56 -15.09 -9.05
CA ALA A 103 2.87 -14.92 -9.69
C ALA A 103 3.21 -13.44 -9.98
N ILE A 104 2.23 -12.62 -10.37
CA ILE A 104 2.42 -11.18 -10.60
C ILE A 104 2.64 -10.43 -9.28
N ILE A 105 1.86 -10.77 -8.24
CA ILE A 105 2.00 -10.19 -6.90
C ILE A 105 3.37 -10.56 -6.31
N GLU A 106 3.79 -11.82 -6.43
CA GLU A 106 5.10 -12.32 -6.00
C GLU A 106 6.23 -11.53 -6.67
N SER A 107 6.17 -11.36 -8.00
CA SER A 107 7.14 -10.55 -8.74
C SER A 107 7.21 -9.10 -8.22
N LYS A 108 6.06 -8.48 -7.91
CA LYS A 108 6.04 -7.13 -7.32
C LYS A 108 6.67 -7.09 -5.92
N ILE A 109 6.36 -8.06 -5.06
CA ILE A 109 6.93 -8.14 -3.71
C ILE A 109 8.45 -8.33 -3.78
N ASN A 110 8.94 -9.25 -4.62
CA ASN A 110 10.37 -9.49 -4.79
C ASN A 110 11.09 -8.24 -5.31
N THR A 111 10.51 -7.54 -6.29
CA THR A 111 11.07 -6.26 -6.79
C THR A 111 11.17 -5.23 -5.67
N MET A 112 10.15 -5.09 -4.83
CA MET A 112 10.18 -4.17 -3.69
C MET A 112 11.31 -4.54 -2.71
N ILE A 113 11.52 -5.84 -2.45
CA ILE A 113 12.60 -6.34 -1.60
C ILE A 113 13.98 -6.00 -2.19
N GLU A 114 14.17 -6.21 -3.50
CA GLU A 114 15.39 -5.85 -4.22
C GLU A 114 15.67 -4.34 -4.17
N GLU A 115 14.62 -3.51 -4.17
CA GLU A 115 14.69 -2.05 -4.00
C GLU A 115 14.90 -1.61 -2.53
N GLY A 116 15.14 -2.57 -1.61
CA GLY A 116 15.45 -2.32 -0.21
C GLY A 116 14.22 -2.14 0.69
N TRP A 117 13.02 -2.49 0.23
CA TRP A 117 11.82 -2.48 1.05
C TRP A 117 11.62 -3.80 1.80
N GLU A 118 11.29 -3.72 3.08
CA GLU A 118 10.85 -4.84 3.88
C GLU A 118 9.31 -4.92 3.88
N LEU A 119 8.74 -6.09 3.59
CA LEU A 119 7.30 -6.32 3.76
C LEU A 119 6.98 -6.39 5.26
N ALA A 120 6.36 -5.34 5.79
CA ALA A 120 6.13 -5.18 7.22
C ALA A 120 4.78 -5.77 7.67
N PHE A 121 3.73 -5.60 6.85
CA PHE A 121 2.39 -6.02 7.19
C PHE A 121 1.55 -6.29 5.94
N VAL A 122 0.65 -7.26 6.04
CA VAL A 122 -0.32 -7.59 4.99
C VAL A 122 -1.70 -7.63 5.62
N THR A 123 -2.67 -6.94 5.02
CA THR A 123 -4.08 -6.99 5.44
C THR A 123 -4.99 -7.12 4.25
N SER A 124 -5.98 -8.00 4.37
CA SER A 124 -7.00 -8.21 3.35
C SER A 124 -8.38 -7.87 3.90
N ALA A 125 -9.24 -7.35 3.03
CA ALA A 125 -10.65 -7.13 3.29
C ALA A 125 -11.47 -7.55 2.06
N VAL A 126 -12.75 -7.82 2.30
CA VAL A 126 -13.69 -8.23 1.25
C VAL A 126 -14.94 -7.38 1.37
N GLU A 127 -15.36 -6.83 0.24
CA GLU A 127 -16.74 -6.38 0.04
C GLU A 127 -17.45 -7.48 -0.73
N SER A 128 -18.32 -8.22 -0.05
CA SER A 128 -19.07 -9.34 -0.61
C SER A 128 -20.37 -8.84 -1.26
N GLU A 129 -20.78 -9.48 -2.35
CA GLU A 129 -22.13 -9.34 -2.92
C GLU A 129 -23.18 -9.71 -1.86
N GLY A 130 -23.80 -8.68 -1.25
CA GLY A 130 -24.51 -8.80 0.02
C GLY A 130 -25.99 -9.19 -0.08
N GLY A 131 -26.56 -9.33 -1.28
CA GLY A 131 -27.98 -9.66 -1.43
C GLY A 131 -28.53 -9.58 -2.85
N LYS A 132 -29.83 -9.85 -2.99
CA LYS A 132 -30.52 -9.83 -4.29
C LYS A 132 -30.39 -8.46 -4.96
N GLY A 133 -29.68 -8.44 -6.09
CA GLY A 133 -29.49 -7.25 -6.91
C GLY A 133 -28.18 -6.50 -6.60
N ASP A 134 -27.44 -6.91 -5.57
CA ASP A 134 -26.02 -6.61 -5.51
C ASP A 134 -25.33 -7.53 -6.52
N GLY A 135 -24.42 -6.98 -7.33
CA GLY A 135 -23.63 -7.73 -8.31
C GLY A 135 -22.19 -7.25 -8.30
N GLN A 136 -21.82 -6.55 -7.23
CA GLN A 136 -20.51 -5.98 -7.03
C GLN A 136 -19.82 -6.72 -5.91
N GLY A 137 -18.52 -6.92 -6.08
CA GLY A 137 -17.71 -7.50 -5.04
C GLY A 137 -16.24 -7.36 -5.38
N ILE A 138 -15.46 -7.04 -4.35
CA ILE A 138 -14.03 -6.88 -4.44
C ILE A 138 -13.34 -7.57 -3.27
N PHE A 139 -12.23 -8.21 -3.59
CA PHE A 139 -11.20 -8.59 -2.64
C PHE A 139 -10.11 -7.52 -2.70
N ILE A 140 -9.71 -6.96 -1.57
CA ILE A 140 -8.65 -5.95 -1.51
C ILE A 140 -7.58 -6.38 -0.51
N THR A 141 -6.31 -6.38 -0.95
CA THR A 141 -5.17 -6.63 -0.07
C THR A 141 -4.22 -5.44 -0.11
N ARG A 142 -3.78 -5.00 1.07
CA ARG A 142 -2.77 -3.96 1.24
C ARG A 142 -1.50 -4.58 1.80
N TYR A 143 -0.42 -4.42 1.05
CA TYR A 143 0.94 -4.77 1.42
C TYR A 143 1.62 -3.49 1.88
N LEU A 144 1.95 -3.42 3.17
CA LEU A 144 2.65 -2.30 3.78
C LEU A 144 4.12 -2.65 3.82
N PHE A 145 4.89 -1.90 3.05
CA PHE A 145 6.33 -1.97 3.01
C PHE A 145 6.94 -0.87 3.87
N LYS A 146 8.09 -1.15 4.46
CA LYS A 146 8.89 -0.16 5.20
C LYS A 146 10.35 -0.25 4.79
N ARG A 147 11.09 0.85 4.89
CA ARG A 147 12.56 0.84 4.77
C ARG A 147 13.17 2.00 5.55
N PRO A 148 14.48 1.95 5.88
CA PRO A 148 15.18 3.13 6.36
C PRO A 148 15.00 4.27 5.37
N LYS A 149 14.58 5.42 5.88
CA LYS A 149 14.42 6.65 5.11
C LYS A 149 15.80 7.09 4.64
N GLN A 150 15.93 7.27 3.33
CA GLN A 150 17.15 7.76 2.68
C GLN A 150 17.31 9.26 2.88
#